data_AF-A0A137QJ09-F1
#
_entry.id   AF-A0A137QJ09-F1
#
_cell.length_a   1.000
_cell.length_b   1.000
_cell.length_c   1.000
_cell.angle_alpha   90.00
_cell.angle_beta   90.00
_cell.angle_gamma   90.00
#
_symmetry.space_group_name_H-M   'P 1'
#
loop_
_entity.id
_entity.type
_entity.pdbx_description
1 polymer ?
#
loop_
_entity_poly.entity_id
_entity_poly.type
_entity_poly.pdbx_seq_one_letter_code
_entity_poly.pdbx_strand_id
1 'polypeptide(L)'
;MAKICLRWISVHSGVEGNEVVDIAAKEAAKEKSSKRKELPSILKRKEGLQASKAAIKQEKKEQVKKAWEKRWKESPRYARMMRINPNHPYKKFRKWKDGLSRNQGSILTQLRSRHLPINTYLKKIQKCKDDYCE
;
A
#
# COMPACT_ATOMS: atom_id res chain seq x y z
N MET A 1 -21.68 38.84 21.67
CA MET A 1 -20.73 37.84 21.13
C MET A 1 -21.52 36.62 20.68
N ALA A 2 -21.38 36.19 19.43
CA ALA A 2 -22.06 34.98 18.95
C ALA A 2 -21.42 33.74 19.58
N LYS A 3 -22.25 32.85 20.15
CA LYS A 3 -21.80 31.61 20.77
C LYS A 3 -21.67 30.55 19.68
N ILE A 4 -20.46 30.07 19.41
CA ILE A 4 -20.21 28.99 18.45
C ILE A 4 -20.37 27.66 19.20
N CYS A 5 -21.26 26.79 18.72
CA CYS A 5 -21.42 25.43 19.22
C CYS A 5 -20.87 24.44 18.19
N LEU A 6 -19.93 23.61 18.63
CA LEU A 6 -19.31 22.57 17.81
C LEU A 6 -20.01 21.24 18.11
N ARG A 7 -20.49 20.55 17.07
CA ARG A 7 -21.14 19.24 17.18
C ARG A 7 -20.40 18.23 16.33
N TRP A 8 -20.04 17.10 16.94
CA TRP A 8 -19.44 15.98 16.24
C TRP A 8 -20.53 15.10 15.64
N ILE A 9 -20.39 14.78 14.36
CA ILE A 9 -21.33 13.95 13.61
C ILE A 9 -20.51 12.82 12.98
N SER A 10 -21.08 11.62 12.92
CA SER A 10 -20.39 10.50 12.27
C SER A 10 -20.43 10.64 10.75
N VAL A 11 -19.39 10.14 10.09
CA VAL A 11 -19.14 10.28 8.64
C VAL A 11 -20.25 9.66 7.77
N HIS A 12 -21.12 8.81 8.34
CA HIS A 12 -22.21 8.12 7.63
C HIS A 12 -23.54 8.15 8.37
N SER A 13 -23.80 9.21 9.14
CA SER A 13 -25.06 9.35 9.89
C SER A 13 -26.30 9.66 9.04
N GLY A 14 -26.19 9.81 7.71
CA GLY A 14 -27.32 10.23 6.87
C GLY A 14 -27.72 11.70 7.05
N VAL A 15 -26.88 12.52 7.68
CA VAL A 15 -27.17 13.93 7.91
C VAL A 15 -26.95 14.68 6.59
N GLU A 16 -28.04 15.09 5.95
CA GLU A 16 -28.07 15.71 4.63
C GLU A 16 -27.01 16.81 4.46
N GLY A 17 -26.91 17.75 5.41
CA GLY A 17 -25.90 18.81 5.36
C GLY A 17 -24.46 18.32 5.37
N ASN A 18 -24.15 17.24 6.09
CA ASN A 18 -22.82 16.64 6.10
C ASN A 18 -22.51 15.93 4.78
N GLU A 19 -23.51 15.26 4.19
CA GLU A 19 -23.37 14.57 2.90
C GLU A 19 -23.15 15.55 1.75
N VAL A 20 -23.91 16.65 1.71
CA VAL A 20 -23.71 17.73 0.71
C VAL A 20 -22.30 18.30 0.80
N VAL A 21 -21.82 18.55 2.03
CA VAL A 21 -20.45 19.05 2.25
C VAL A 21 -19.39 18.03 1.82
N ASP A 22 -19.59 16.74 2.12
CA ASP A 22 -18.67 15.67 1.71
C ASP A 22 -18.61 15.51 0.18
N ILE A 23 -19.77 15.58 -0.51
CA ILE A 23 -19.84 15.57 -1.97
C ILE A 23 -19.08 16.77 -2.55
N ALA A 24 -19.36 17.98 -2.08
CA ALA A 24 -18.68 19.19 -2.54
C ALA A 24 -17.17 19.14 -2.29
N ALA A 25 -16.74 18.61 -1.14
CA ALA A 25 -15.32 18.41 -0.82
C ALA A 25 -14.66 17.40 -1.76
N LYS A 26 -15.34 16.30 -2.11
CA LYS A 26 -14.87 15.30 -3.08
C LYS A 26 -14.77 15.88 -4.49
N GLU A 27 -15.69 16.73 -4.90
CA GLU A 27 -15.65 17.42 -6.19
C GLU A 27 -14.48 18.40 -6.28
N ALA A 28 -14.30 19.23 -5.23
CA ALA A 28 -13.16 20.14 -5.13
C ALA A 28 -11.82 19.40 -5.16
N ALA A 29 -11.73 18.22 -4.52
CA ALA A 29 -10.54 17.37 -4.55
C ALA A 29 -10.23 16.78 -5.94
N LYS A 30 -11.22 16.66 -6.83
CA LYS A 30 -11.09 16.18 -8.22
C LYS A 30 -10.87 17.32 -9.22
N GLU A 31 -10.39 18.48 -8.76
CA GLU A 31 -10.10 19.68 -9.56
C GLU A 31 -11.32 20.49 -10.03
N LYS A 32 -12.53 20.19 -9.52
CA LYS A 32 -13.72 21.04 -9.75
C LYS A 32 -13.84 22.08 -8.64
N SER A 33 -13.08 23.18 -8.77
CA SER A 33 -13.14 24.30 -7.82
C SER A 33 -14.11 25.38 -8.28
N SER A 34 -14.78 26.03 -7.33
CA SER A 34 -15.62 27.21 -7.59
C SER A 34 -14.80 28.35 -8.21
N LYS A 35 -15.49 29.33 -8.81
CA LYS A 35 -14.82 30.50 -9.37
C LYS A 35 -14.08 31.24 -8.27
N ARG A 36 -12.89 31.77 -8.56
CA ARG A 36 -12.05 32.47 -7.58
C ARG A 36 -12.79 33.58 -6.83
N LYS A 37 -13.77 34.26 -7.45
CA LYS A 37 -14.59 35.32 -6.84
C LYS A 37 -15.49 34.80 -5.70
N GLU A 38 -15.97 33.58 -5.81
CA GLU A 38 -16.90 32.93 -4.86
C GLU A 38 -16.16 32.30 -3.67
N LEU A 39 -14.84 32.14 -3.76
CA LEU A 39 -14.04 31.54 -2.68
C LEU A 39 -13.89 32.49 -1.47
N PRO A 40 -13.82 31.97 -0.24
CA PRO A 40 -13.40 32.75 0.93
C PRO A 40 -12.03 33.40 0.74
N SER A 41 -11.80 34.56 1.40
CA SER A 41 -10.54 35.31 1.33
C SER A 41 -9.31 34.47 1.67
N ILE A 42 -9.43 33.55 2.63
CA ILE A 42 -8.35 32.65 3.05
C ILE A 42 -7.88 31.70 1.93
N LEU A 43 -8.77 31.35 0.99
CA LEU A 43 -8.51 30.49 -0.17
C LEU A 43 -8.10 31.31 -1.42
N LYS A 44 -8.24 32.63 -1.38
CA LYS A 44 -7.88 33.55 -2.48
C LYS A 44 -6.42 34.02 -2.43
N ARG A 45 -5.67 33.68 -1.38
CA ARG A 45 -4.27 34.10 -1.14
C ARG A 45 -3.36 33.71 -2.32
N LYS A 46 -2.45 34.60 -2.72
CA LYS A 46 -1.53 34.38 -3.85
C LYS A 46 -0.53 33.27 -3.55
N GLU A 47 -0.15 33.14 -2.27
CA GLU A 47 0.78 32.13 -1.77
C GLU A 47 0.15 30.72 -1.75
N GLY A 48 -1.15 30.60 -1.98
CA GLY A 48 -1.89 29.35 -1.95
C GLY A 48 -2.10 28.79 -0.54
N LEU A 49 -2.74 27.62 -0.47
CA LEU A 49 -2.79 26.83 0.75
C LEU A 49 -1.49 26.04 0.89
N GLN A 50 -1.02 25.86 2.12
CA GLN A 50 0.08 24.93 2.38
C GLN A 50 -0.32 23.52 1.93
N ALA A 51 0.63 22.82 1.30
CA ALA A 51 0.41 21.46 0.86
C ALA A 51 0.05 20.56 2.06
N SER A 52 -0.98 19.74 1.88
CA SER A 52 -1.39 18.77 2.91
C SER A 52 -0.25 17.79 3.19
N LYS A 53 0.10 17.62 4.47
CA LYS A 53 1.07 16.61 4.92
C LYS A 53 0.68 15.20 4.44
N ALA A 54 -0.62 14.91 4.35
CA ALA A 54 -1.11 13.63 3.86
C ALA A 54 -0.85 13.45 2.35
N ALA A 55 -1.11 14.50 1.56
CA ALA A 55 -0.86 14.50 0.12
C ALA A 55 0.62 14.29 -0.19
N ILE A 56 1.52 15.02 0.47
CA ILE A 56 2.98 14.86 0.32
C ILE A 56 3.41 13.44 0.66
N LYS A 57 2.91 12.87 1.77
CA LYS A 57 3.22 11.48 2.16
C LYS A 57 2.74 10.48 1.12
N GLN A 58 1.55 10.68 0.55
CA GLN A 58 0.99 9.80 -0.48
C GLN A 58 1.83 9.85 -1.75
N GLU A 59 2.18 11.05 -2.21
CA GLU A 59 3.05 11.24 -3.37
C GLU A 59 4.40 10.54 -3.15
N LYS A 60 5.05 10.77 -2.01
CA LYS A 60 6.35 10.17 -1.73
C LYS A 60 6.29 8.65 -1.66
N LYS A 61 5.22 8.09 -1.07
CA LYS A 61 4.99 6.64 -1.04
C LYS A 61 4.86 6.07 -2.46
N GLU A 62 4.13 6.75 -3.34
CA GLU A 62 3.96 6.32 -4.73
C GLU A 62 5.29 6.36 -5.50
N GLN A 63 6.09 7.43 -5.31
CA GLN A 63 7.42 7.53 -5.89
C GLN A 63 8.33 6.36 -5.44
N VAL A 64 8.37 6.08 -4.13
CA VAL A 64 9.17 4.98 -3.56
C VAL A 64 8.70 3.64 -4.10
N LYS A 65 7.38 3.43 -4.18
CA LYS A 65 6.80 2.19 -4.72
C LYS A 65 7.20 1.98 -6.17
N LYS A 66 7.08 3.00 -7.03
CA LYS A 66 7.51 2.92 -8.44
C LYS A 66 9.01 2.62 -8.57
N ALA A 67 9.84 3.30 -7.78
CA ALA A 67 11.28 3.06 -7.78
C ALA A 67 11.64 1.63 -7.33
N TRP A 68 10.96 1.13 -6.30
CA TRP A 68 11.10 -0.24 -5.83
C TRP A 68 10.66 -1.25 -6.89
N GLU A 69 9.51 -1.04 -7.54
CA GLU A 69 9.01 -1.94 -8.60
C GLU A 69 9.98 -2.02 -9.79
N LYS A 70 10.55 -0.88 -10.20
CA LYS A 70 11.58 -0.82 -11.24
C LYS A 70 12.82 -1.63 -10.84
N ARG A 71 13.39 -1.33 -9.66
CA ARG A 71 14.57 -2.03 -9.14
C ARG A 71 14.33 -3.52 -8.94
N TRP A 72 13.13 -3.92 -8.55
CA TRP A 72 12.75 -5.31 -8.40
C TRP A 72 12.82 -6.04 -9.74
N LYS A 73 12.17 -5.49 -10.78
CA LYS A 73 12.15 -6.07 -12.14
C LYS A 73 13.54 -6.19 -12.76
N GLU A 74 14.42 -5.23 -12.49
CA GLU A 74 15.80 -5.23 -12.97
C GLU A 74 16.68 -6.27 -12.25
N SER A 75 16.28 -6.78 -11.10
CA SER A 75 17.13 -7.69 -10.34
C SER A 75 17.14 -9.10 -10.94
N PRO A 76 18.27 -9.83 -10.90
CA PRO A 76 18.33 -11.23 -11.33
C PRO A 76 17.35 -12.15 -10.58
N ARG A 77 16.92 -11.75 -9.38
CA ARG A 77 15.95 -12.49 -8.56
C ARG A 77 14.54 -12.44 -9.14
N TYR A 78 14.21 -11.41 -9.93
CA TYR A 78 12.91 -11.28 -10.56
C TYR A 78 12.58 -12.47 -11.47
N ALA A 79 13.50 -12.81 -12.38
CA ALA A 79 13.32 -13.93 -13.30
C ALA A 79 13.11 -15.27 -12.55
N ARG A 80 13.85 -15.49 -11.46
CA ARG A 80 13.69 -16.69 -10.61
C ARG A 80 12.33 -16.69 -9.90
N MET A 81 11.91 -15.55 -9.36
CA MET A 81 10.68 -15.43 -8.61
C MET A 81 9.44 -15.53 -9.52
N MET A 82 9.50 -15.01 -10.75
CA MET A 82 8.42 -15.13 -11.73
C MET A 82 8.10 -16.60 -12.09
N ARG A 83 9.12 -17.46 -12.13
CA ARG A 83 8.94 -18.92 -12.33
C ARG A 83 8.25 -19.60 -11.13
N ILE A 84 8.35 -19.01 -9.95
CA ILE A 84 7.80 -19.55 -8.71
C ILE A 84 6.38 -19.03 -8.48
N ASN A 85 6.18 -17.73 -8.63
CA ASN A 85 4.89 -17.09 -8.55
C ASN A 85 4.90 -15.77 -9.33
N PRO A 86 4.12 -15.65 -10.43
CA PRO A 86 4.04 -14.43 -11.22
C PRO A 86 3.39 -13.25 -10.48
N ASN A 87 2.68 -13.50 -9.37
CA ASN A 87 2.00 -12.49 -8.55
C ASN A 87 2.87 -11.94 -7.40
N HIS A 88 4.20 -11.99 -7.52
CA HIS A 88 5.12 -11.38 -6.56
C HIS A 88 5.30 -9.87 -6.85
N PRO A 89 5.32 -8.96 -5.84
CA PRO A 89 5.28 -9.19 -4.39
C PRO A 89 3.87 -9.55 -3.93
N TYR A 90 3.80 -10.56 -3.07
CA TYR A 90 2.53 -11.14 -2.62
C TYR A 90 1.65 -10.11 -1.88
N LYS A 91 0.75 -9.43 -2.59
CA LYS A 91 -0.18 -8.46 -1.98
C LYS A 91 -0.99 -9.06 -0.81
N LYS A 92 -1.23 -10.37 -0.85
CA LYS A 92 -1.97 -11.14 0.17
C LYS A 92 -1.08 -11.87 1.18
N PHE A 93 0.25 -11.85 1.04
CA PHE A 93 1.14 -12.60 1.95
C PHE A 93 1.02 -12.12 3.39
N ARG A 94 0.84 -10.80 3.60
CA ARG A 94 0.59 -10.28 4.94
C ARG A 94 -0.66 -10.91 5.56
N LYS A 95 -1.77 -10.94 4.82
CA LYS A 95 -3.03 -11.57 5.27
C LYS A 95 -2.88 -13.06 5.61
N TRP A 96 -2.11 -13.81 4.83
CA TRP A 96 -1.86 -15.22 5.12
C TRP A 96 -0.92 -15.41 6.31
N LYS A 97 0.07 -14.53 6.48
CA LYS A 97 1.01 -14.58 7.61
C LYS A 97 0.34 -14.25 8.94
N ASP A 98 -0.72 -13.43 8.93
CA ASP A 98 -1.41 -13.01 10.16
C ASP A 98 -2.03 -14.20 10.91
N GLY A 99 -2.40 -15.29 10.21
CA GLY A 99 -2.90 -16.52 10.82
C GLY A 99 -1.85 -17.62 11.06
N LEU A 100 -0.57 -17.37 10.75
CA LEU A 100 0.49 -18.38 10.84
C LEU A 100 1.50 -18.03 11.94
N SER A 101 1.98 -19.05 12.65
CA SER A 101 3.15 -18.90 13.50
C SER A 101 4.39 -18.56 12.65
N ARG A 102 5.44 -18.00 13.28
CA ARG A 102 6.70 -17.70 12.59
C ARG A 102 7.28 -18.94 11.90
N ASN A 103 7.20 -20.10 12.54
CA ASN A 103 7.72 -21.36 12.01
C ASN A 103 6.93 -21.80 10.77
N GLN A 104 5.60 -21.76 10.84
CA GLN A 104 4.73 -22.10 9.71
C GLN A 104 4.96 -21.16 8.52
N GLY A 105 5.10 -19.86 8.76
CA GLY A 105 5.41 -18.88 7.72
C GLY A 105 6.79 -19.13 7.08
N SER A 106 7.78 -19.55 7.87
CA SER A 106 9.11 -19.92 7.38
C SER A 106 9.04 -21.14 6.46
N ILE A 107 8.40 -22.22 6.91
CA ILE A 107 8.21 -23.45 6.13
C ILE A 107 7.45 -23.15 4.83
N LEU A 108 6.35 -22.40 4.90
CA LEU A 108 5.60 -22.00 3.70
C LEU A 108 6.45 -21.19 2.73
N THR A 109 7.30 -20.29 3.23
CA THR A 109 8.22 -19.51 2.39
C THR A 109 9.22 -20.43 1.70
N GLN A 110 9.83 -21.37 2.43
CA GLN A 110 10.76 -22.36 1.89
C GLN A 110 10.11 -23.28 0.86
N LEU A 111 8.89 -23.76 1.11
CA LEU A 111 8.10 -24.55 0.16
C LEU A 111 7.90 -23.79 -1.15
N ARG A 112 7.45 -22.53 -1.06
CA ARG A 112 7.21 -21.70 -2.24
C ARG A 112 8.49 -21.38 -2.99
N SER A 113 9.59 -21.08 -2.29
CA SER A 113 10.87 -20.73 -2.91
C SER A 113 11.69 -21.95 -3.36
N ARG A 114 11.20 -23.18 -3.14
CA ARG A 114 11.93 -24.44 -3.38
C ARG A 114 13.25 -24.51 -2.59
N HIS A 115 13.19 -24.12 -1.32
CA HIS A 115 14.28 -24.21 -0.34
C HIS A 115 13.95 -25.19 0.80
N LEU A 116 13.00 -26.09 0.58
CA LEU A 116 12.72 -27.17 1.50
C LEU A 116 13.97 -28.07 1.61
N PRO A 117 14.38 -28.52 2.80
CA PRO A 117 15.57 -29.36 2.99
C PRO A 117 15.31 -30.82 2.57
N ILE A 118 14.83 -31.03 1.35
CA ILE A 118 14.74 -32.35 0.72
C ILE A 118 16.08 -32.71 0.07
N ASN A 119 16.38 -34.00 -0.08
CA ASN A 119 17.70 -34.48 -0.53
C ASN A 119 18.10 -33.91 -1.90
N THR A 120 17.14 -33.66 -2.80
CA THR A 120 17.39 -32.94 -4.07
C THR A 120 17.93 -31.51 -3.86
N TYR A 121 17.35 -30.75 -2.93
CA TYR A 121 17.83 -29.40 -2.60
C TYR A 121 19.16 -29.46 -1.83
N LEU A 122 19.30 -30.39 -0.88
CA LEU A 122 20.51 -30.57 -0.08
C LEU A 122 21.71 -30.97 -0.95
N LYS A 123 21.54 -31.87 -1.91
CA LYS A 123 22.54 -32.22 -2.92
C LYS A 123 22.94 -30.99 -3.76
N LYS A 124 21.96 -30.21 -4.20
CA LYS A 124 22.21 -28.96 -4.97
C LYS A 124 23.06 -27.95 -4.20
N ILE A 125 22.93 -27.87 -2.88
CA ILE A 125 23.76 -26.99 -2.02
C ILE A 125 24.96 -27.70 -1.40
N GLN A 126 25.30 -28.92 -1.88
CA GLN A 126 26.44 -29.71 -1.43
C GLN A 126 26.41 -30.08 0.06
N LYS A 127 25.21 -30.30 0.61
CA LYS A 127 24.99 -30.76 2.00
C LYS A 127 24.65 -32.25 2.10
N CYS A 128 24.31 -32.90 1.01
CA CYS A 128 24.15 -34.35 0.92
C CYS A 128 24.92 -34.87 -0.31
N LYS A 129 25.37 -36.13 -0.27
CA LYS A 129 26.03 -36.78 -1.41
C LYS A 129 25.03 -37.07 -2.53
N ASP A 130 23.89 -37.64 -2.15
CA ASP A 130 22.89 -38.15 -3.10
C ASP A 130 21.50 -37.54 -2.83
N ASP A 131 20.59 -37.70 -3.79
CA ASP A 131 19.23 -37.16 -3.77
C ASP A 131 18.15 -38.23 -3.55
N TYR A 132 18.55 -39.46 -3.21
CA TYR A 132 17.66 -40.56 -2.87
C TYR A 132 16.83 -40.24 -1.62
N CYS A 133 15.57 -40.67 -1.58
CA CYS A 133 14.77 -40.67 -0.37
C CYS A 133 15.27 -41.78 0.58
N GLU A 134 15.23 -41.53 1.89
CA GLU A 134 15.33 -42.57 2.91
C GLU A 134 13.98 -43.25 3.14
#